data_AF-A0A2D6TIM9-F1
#
_entry.id   AF-A0A2D6TIM9-F1
#
_cell.length_a   1.000
_cell.length_b   1.000
_cell.length_c   1.000
_cell.angle_alpha   90.00
_cell.angle_beta   90.00
_cell.angle_gamma   90.00
#
_symmetry.space_group_name_H-M   'P 1'
#
loop_
_entity.id
_entity.type
_entity.pdbx_description
1 polymer ?
#
loop_
_entity_poly.entity_id
_entity_poly.type
_entity_poly.pdbx_seq_one_letter_code
_entity_poly.pdbx_strand_id
1 'polypeptide(L)'
;MFDYYLEERIALESIEGYKFLGKEVGEIAEERDLCRIIGQGLRDSFYALQISHIRWLARLNKKELTSETRYTDIIHTLTNSTIKFPNDLAVRATANYFTAMYHFVTKETQEKMIDNLVLDVINKVPYAGIVLTTILKSHYDTFITKPNYRTNQS
;
A
#
# COMPACT_ATOMS: atom_id res chain seq x y z
N MET A 1 -2.92 20.65 0.17
CA MET A 1 -1.61 20.80 0.84
C MET A 1 -0.95 19.44 0.74
N PHE A 2 0.12 19.30 -0.05
CA PHE A 2 0.86 18.04 -0.15
C PHE A 2 1.44 17.74 1.24
N ASP A 3 1.11 16.59 1.78
CA ASP A 3 1.51 16.21 3.14
C ASP A 3 2.99 15.80 3.10
N TYR A 4 3.89 16.78 3.22
CA TYR A 4 5.35 16.55 3.20
C TYR A 4 5.77 15.46 4.21
N TYR A 5 5.04 15.36 5.33
CA TYR A 5 5.21 14.35 6.35
C TYR A 5 4.84 12.93 5.89
N LEU A 6 3.92 12.78 4.94
CA LEU A 6 3.52 11.47 4.40
C LEU A 6 4.66 10.84 3.60
N GLU A 7 5.24 11.62 2.69
CA GLU A 7 6.32 11.15 1.81
C GLU A 7 7.59 10.85 2.60
N GLU A 8 7.92 11.68 3.60
CA GLU A 8 9.04 11.44 4.50
C GLU A 8 8.84 10.16 5.32
N ARG A 9 7.63 9.93 5.87
CA ARG A 9 7.32 8.70 6.62
C ARG A 9 7.42 7.46 5.74
N ILE A 10 6.84 7.47 4.54
CA ILE A 10 6.95 6.36 3.59
C ILE A 10 8.43 6.09 3.27
N ALA A 11 9.23 7.13 3.06
CA ALA A 11 10.66 6.98 2.79
C ALA A 11 11.39 6.31 3.97
N LEU A 12 11.25 6.84 5.19
CA LEU A 12 11.91 6.31 6.39
C LEU A 12 11.53 4.86 6.68
N GLU A 13 10.24 4.54 6.66
CA GLU A 13 9.74 3.18 6.90
C GLU A 13 10.19 2.21 5.80
N SER A 14 10.27 2.68 4.55
CA SER A 14 10.79 1.84 3.47
C SER A 14 12.27 1.55 3.64
N ILE A 15 13.08 2.52 4.09
CA ILE A 15 14.51 2.33 4.39
C ILE A 15 14.69 1.29 5.49
N GLU A 16 13.88 1.35 6.54
CA GLU A 16 13.90 0.34 7.61
C GLU A 16 13.58 -1.05 7.08
N GLY A 17 12.54 -1.17 6.24
CA GLY A 17 12.17 -2.42 5.58
C GLY A 17 13.28 -2.98 4.69
N TYR A 18 13.89 -2.16 3.83
CA TYR A 18 15.02 -2.57 2.98
C TYR A 18 16.24 -3.01 3.81
N LYS A 19 16.57 -2.26 4.87
CA LYS A 19 17.65 -2.61 5.80
C LYS A 19 17.42 -3.96 6.47
N PHE A 20 16.19 -4.22 6.93
CA PHE A 20 15.83 -5.51 7.51
C PHE A 20 15.98 -6.66 6.50
N LEU A 21 15.60 -6.43 5.24
CA LEU A 21 15.72 -7.42 4.17
C LEU A 21 17.18 -7.65 3.72
N GLY A 22 18.11 -6.78 4.11
CA GLY A 22 19.47 -6.77 3.57
C GLY A 22 19.51 -6.41 2.08
N LYS A 23 18.59 -5.53 1.65
CA LYS A 23 18.43 -5.08 0.27
C LYS A 23 18.67 -3.59 0.12
N GLU A 24 19.00 -3.15 -1.09
CA GLU A 24 19.12 -1.72 -1.40
C GLU A 24 17.78 -1.10 -1.82
N VAL A 25 17.63 0.21 -1.55
CA VAL A 25 16.42 0.96 -1.93
C VAL A 25 16.27 0.96 -3.44
N GLY A 26 15.14 0.43 -3.94
CA GLY A 26 14.87 0.34 -5.37
C GLY A 26 15.18 -1.03 -5.98
N GLU A 27 15.77 -1.95 -5.22
CA GLU A 27 15.72 -3.37 -5.57
C GLU A 27 14.28 -3.89 -5.49
N ILE A 28 13.94 -4.84 -6.37
CA ILE A 28 12.63 -5.48 -6.33
C ILE A 28 12.52 -6.26 -5.02
N ALA A 29 11.56 -5.86 -4.18
CA ALA A 29 11.07 -6.66 -3.08
C ALA A 29 10.13 -7.72 -3.64
N GLU A 30 10.47 -9.00 -3.42
CA GLU A 30 9.62 -10.11 -3.82
C GLU A 30 8.55 -10.37 -2.75
N GLU A 31 7.51 -11.14 -3.08
CA GLU A 31 6.44 -11.49 -2.13
C GLU A 31 6.99 -12.14 -0.85
N ARG A 32 8.01 -13.00 -0.97
CA ARG A 32 8.70 -13.61 0.18
C ARG A 32 9.36 -12.57 1.10
N ASP A 33 9.85 -11.48 0.55
CA ASP A 33 10.49 -10.42 1.32
C ASP A 33 9.43 -9.68 2.15
N LEU A 34 8.31 -9.33 1.51
CA LEU A 34 7.18 -8.70 2.18
C LEU A 34 6.59 -9.59 3.30
N CYS A 35 6.51 -10.90 3.08
CA CYS A 35 6.09 -11.87 4.10
C CYS A 35 7.04 -11.93 5.30
N ARG A 36 8.36 -11.83 5.08
CA ARG A 36 9.36 -11.81 6.16
C ARG A 36 9.19 -10.59 7.06
N ILE A 37 8.88 -9.43 6.46
CA ILE A 37 8.64 -8.18 7.21
C ILE A 37 7.41 -8.30 8.10
N ILE A 38 6.30 -8.84 7.57
CA ILE A 38 5.10 -9.13 8.37
C ILE A 38 5.43 -10.08 9.53
N GLY A 39 6.20 -11.15 9.26
CA GLY A 39 6.60 -12.13 10.25
C GLY A 39 7.44 -11.58 11.41
N GLN A 40 8.02 -10.39 11.26
CA GLN A 40 8.77 -9.68 12.31
C GLN A 40 7.99 -8.53 12.95
N GLY A 41 6.72 -8.34 12.59
CA GLY A 41 5.89 -7.27 13.15
C GLY A 41 6.21 -5.86 12.61
N LEU A 42 7.02 -5.73 11.55
CA LEU A 42 7.39 -4.46 10.93
C LEU A 42 6.30 -3.97 9.95
N ARG A 43 5.10 -3.75 10.49
CA ARG A 43 3.89 -3.51 9.68
C ARG A 43 3.96 -2.21 8.87
N ASP A 44 4.50 -1.14 9.45
CA ASP A 44 4.62 0.15 8.76
C ASP A 44 5.63 0.06 7.62
N SER A 45 6.77 -0.59 7.85
CA SER A 45 7.75 -0.88 6.80
C SER A 45 7.18 -1.76 5.67
N PHE A 46 6.31 -2.74 6.01
CA PHE A 46 5.61 -3.54 5.02
C PHE A 46 4.73 -2.68 4.10
N TYR A 47 3.90 -1.81 4.67
CA TYR A 47 3.07 -0.90 3.88
C TYR A 47 3.92 0.08 3.06
N ALA A 48 5.00 0.62 3.63
CA ALA A 48 5.87 1.56 2.94
C ALA A 48 6.53 0.92 1.71
N LEU A 49 6.97 -0.33 1.83
CA LEU A 49 7.55 -1.06 0.71
C LEU A 49 6.54 -1.39 -0.39
N GLN A 50 5.29 -1.68 -0.04
CA GLN A 50 4.23 -1.84 -1.05
C GLN A 50 4.04 -0.56 -1.87
N ILE A 51 4.04 0.61 -1.22
CA ILE A 51 3.92 1.91 -1.89
C ILE A 51 5.14 2.16 -2.79
N SER A 52 6.34 2.04 -2.23
CA SER A 52 7.60 2.30 -2.94
C SER A 52 7.80 1.38 -4.14
N HIS A 53 7.43 0.10 -4.03
CA HIS A 53 7.55 -0.86 -5.12
C HIS A 53 6.65 -0.51 -6.31
N ILE A 54 5.37 -0.19 -6.06
CA ILE A 54 4.44 0.18 -7.14
C ILE A 54 4.82 1.51 -7.78
N ARG A 55 5.31 2.49 -7.01
CA ARG A 55 5.86 3.74 -7.53
C ARG A 55 7.10 3.51 -8.39
N TRP A 56 8.00 2.62 -7.98
CA TRP A 56 9.16 2.24 -8.78
C TRP A 56 8.76 1.61 -10.12
N LEU A 57 7.82 0.67 -10.11
CA LEU A 57 7.27 0.08 -11.35
C LEU A 57 6.64 1.13 -12.27
N ALA A 58 5.93 2.11 -11.70
CA ALA A 58 5.38 3.21 -12.49
C ALA A 58 6.47 4.11 -13.09
N ARG A 59 7.54 4.39 -12.36
CA ARG A 59 8.69 5.16 -12.86
C ARG A 59 9.38 4.49 -14.04
N LEU A 60 9.46 3.15 -14.07
CA LEU A 60 9.95 2.41 -15.26
C LEU A 60 9.12 2.71 -16.52
N ASN A 61 7.86 3.10 -16.35
CA ASN A 61 6.95 3.51 -17.42
C ASN A 61 6.89 5.02 -17.65
N LYS A 62 7.80 5.79 -17.03
CA LYS A 62 7.79 7.26 -17.04
C LYS A 62 6.47 7.85 -16.52
N LYS A 63 5.84 7.15 -15.58
CA LYS A 63 4.66 7.62 -14.86
C LYS A 63 5.02 7.91 -13.40
N GLU A 64 4.45 8.97 -12.88
CA GLU A 64 4.51 9.32 -11.46
C GLU A 64 3.15 9.05 -10.82
N LEU A 65 3.16 8.30 -9.72
CA LEU A 65 1.95 8.02 -8.95
C LEU A 65 1.91 8.92 -7.72
N THR A 66 0.78 9.59 -7.54
CA THR A 66 0.44 10.41 -6.37
C THR A 66 -0.61 9.69 -5.52
N SER A 67 -0.93 10.24 -4.35
CA SER A 67 -2.05 9.77 -3.52
C SER A 67 -3.41 9.90 -4.21
N GLU A 68 -3.52 10.77 -5.21
CA GLU A 68 -4.76 11.03 -5.96
C GLU A 68 -4.89 10.17 -7.23
N THR A 69 -3.85 9.39 -7.56
CA THR A 69 -3.86 8.56 -8.77
C THR A 69 -4.95 7.50 -8.69
N ARG A 70 -5.78 7.35 -9.73
CA ARG A 70 -6.90 6.40 -9.73
C ARG A 70 -6.39 4.96 -9.84
N TYR A 71 -7.12 4.03 -9.23
CA TYR A 71 -6.81 2.59 -9.27
C TYR A 71 -6.76 2.03 -10.70
N THR A 72 -7.61 2.51 -11.61
CA THR A 72 -7.55 2.13 -13.03
C THR A 72 -6.23 2.54 -13.68
N ASP A 73 -5.68 3.70 -13.32
CA ASP A 73 -4.42 4.19 -13.88
C ASP A 73 -3.23 3.40 -13.34
N ILE A 74 -3.27 2.98 -12.08
CA ILE A 74 -2.25 2.10 -11.50
C ILE A 74 -2.28 0.75 -12.21
N ILE A 75 -3.45 0.12 -12.36
CA ILE A 75 -3.58 -1.18 -13.05
C ILE A 75 -3.04 -1.08 -14.47
N HIS A 76 -3.47 -0.07 -15.24
CA HIS A 76 -2.99 0.13 -16.61
C HIS A 76 -1.46 0.34 -16.67
N THR A 77 -0.89 1.00 -15.67
CA THR A 77 0.56 1.20 -15.56
C THR A 77 1.30 -0.11 -15.29
N LEU A 78 0.75 -0.97 -14.42
CA LEU A 78 1.33 -2.28 -14.10
C LEU A 78 1.16 -3.29 -15.25
N THR A 79 0.09 -3.22 -16.02
CA THR A 79 -0.12 -4.15 -17.15
C THR A 79 0.69 -3.76 -18.38
N ASN A 80 1.01 -2.47 -18.53
CA ASN A 80 1.82 -1.96 -19.64
C ASN A 80 3.32 -1.85 -19.32
N SER A 81 3.74 -2.28 -18.13
CA SER A 81 5.15 -2.24 -17.75
C SER A 81 6.02 -3.21 -18.53
N THR A 82 7.31 -2.88 -18.60
CA THR A 82 8.36 -3.74 -19.18
C THR A 82 8.33 -5.14 -18.56
N ILE A 83 8.02 -5.21 -17.26
CA ILE A 83 7.66 -6.43 -16.53
C ILE A 83 6.14 -6.57 -16.66
N LYS A 84 5.62 -7.28 -17.66
CA LYS A 84 4.17 -7.38 -17.87
C LYS A 84 3.50 -8.14 -16.72
N PHE A 85 2.72 -7.45 -15.88
CA PHE A 85 1.93 -8.11 -14.84
C PHE A 85 0.63 -8.68 -15.42
N PRO A 86 0.27 -9.94 -15.10
CA PRO A 86 -1.08 -10.44 -15.29
C PRO A 86 -2.12 -9.52 -14.64
N ASN A 87 -3.28 -9.36 -15.28
CA ASN A 87 -4.31 -8.42 -14.81
C ASN A 87 -4.76 -8.69 -13.37
N ASP A 88 -4.89 -9.94 -12.97
CA ASP A 88 -5.27 -10.33 -11.61
C ASP A 88 -4.20 -9.92 -10.58
N LEU A 89 -2.92 -10.05 -10.92
CA LEU A 89 -1.80 -9.59 -10.10
C LEU A 89 -1.76 -8.06 -10.02
N ALA A 90 -2.00 -7.36 -11.14
CA ALA A 90 -2.05 -5.90 -11.16
C ALA A 90 -3.19 -5.35 -10.28
N VAL A 91 -4.36 -6.00 -10.29
CA VAL A 91 -5.49 -5.65 -9.42
C VAL A 91 -5.13 -5.88 -7.94
N ARG A 92 -4.55 -7.03 -7.59
CA ARG A 92 -4.10 -7.30 -6.21
C ARG A 92 -3.06 -6.29 -5.73
N ALA A 93 -2.05 -6.02 -6.57
CA ALA A 93 -1.00 -5.04 -6.28
C ALA A 93 -1.58 -3.62 -6.08
N THR A 94 -2.56 -3.23 -6.89
CA THR A 94 -3.26 -1.95 -6.75
C THR A 94 -4.05 -1.88 -5.44
N ALA A 95 -4.79 -2.93 -5.09
CA ALA A 95 -5.52 -2.98 -3.82
C ALA A 95 -4.57 -2.89 -2.61
N ASN A 96 -3.42 -3.56 -2.67
CA ASN A 96 -2.39 -3.49 -1.64
C ASN A 96 -1.78 -2.08 -1.53
N TYR A 97 -1.49 -1.41 -2.65
CA TYR A 97 -1.02 -0.02 -2.67
C TYR A 97 -1.98 0.92 -1.94
N PHE A 98 -3.27 0.86 -2.28
CA PHE A 98 -4.27 1.72 -1.63
C PHE A 98 -4.49 1.39 -0.16
N THR A 99 -4.38 0.11 0.20
CA THR A 99 -4.41 -0.34 1.60
C THR A 99 -3.23 0.22 2.38
N ALA A 100 -2.03 0.17 1.82
CA ALA A 100 -0.86 0.78 2.42
C ALA A 100 -1.02 2.30 2.58
N MET A 101 -1.46 3.00 1.53
CA MET A 101 -1.72 4.45 1.57
C MET A 101 -2.74 4.79 2.68
N TYR A 102 -3.82 4.02 2.80
CA TYR A 102 -4.83 4.19 3.85
C TYR A 102 -4.21 4.17 5.26
N HIS A 103 -3.26 3.27 5.53
CA HIS A 103 -2.61 3.19 6.85
C HIS A 103 -1.61 4.32 7.15
N PHE A 104 -1.14 5.04 6.12
CA PHE A 104 -0.20 6.15 6.32
C PHE A 104 -0.86 7.52 6.43
N VAL A 105 -2.04 7.72 5.84
CA VAL A 105 -2.73 9.01 5.83
C VAL A 105 -3.51 9.29 7.12
N THR A 106 -3.91 10.54 7.32
CA THR A 106 -4.69 10.97 8.48
C THR A 106 -6.08 10.31 8.50
N LYS A 107 -6.70 10.22 9.69
CA LYS A 107 -8.07 9.69 9.84
C LYS A 107 -9.10 10.39 8.95
N GLU A 108 -9.03 11.72 8.83
CA GLU A 108 -9.90 12.48 7.94
C GLU A 108 -9.72 12.05 6.47
N THR A 109 -8.47 11.79 6.06
CA THR A 109 -8.16 11.32 4.71
C THR A 109 -8.62 9.88 4.51
N GLN A 110 -8.48 9.02 5.53
CA GLN A 110 -9.00 7.65 5.52
C GLN A 110 -10.51 7.64 5.27
N GLU A 111 -11.27 8.46 6.01
CA GLU A 111 -12.73 8.58 5.85
C GLU A 111 -13.09 9.03 4.42
N LYS A 112 -12.43 10.08 3.91
CA LYS A 112 -12.61 10.54 2.52
C LYS A 112 -12.27 9.46 1.48
N MET A 113 -11.22 8.67 1.72
CA MET A 113 -10.85 7.55 0.82
C MET A 113 -11.96 6.50 0.78
N ILE A 114 -12.54 6.13 1.92
CA ILE A 114 -13.65 5.18 1.99
C ILE A 114 -14.90 5.75 1.29
N ASP A 115 -15.28 6.99 1.58
CA ASP A 115 -16.46 7.62 0.96
C ASP A 115 -16.33 7.69 -0.56
N ASN A 116 -15.17 8.11 -1.07
CA ASN A 116 -14.90 8.14 -2.50
C ASN A 116 -14.95 6.73 -3.12
N LEU A 117 -14.41 5.72 -2.45
CA LEU A 117 -14.48 4.33 -2.92
C LEU A 117 -15.91 3.79 -2.92
N VAL A 118 -16.73 4.14 -1.93
CA VAL A 118 -18.16 3.76 -1.89
C VAL A 118 -18.91 4.41 -3.05
N LEU A 119 -18.69 5.70 -3.32
CA LEU A 119 -19.28 6.39 -4.47
C LEU A 119 -18.83 5.76 -5.79
N ASP A 120 -17.54 5.44 -5.93
CA ASP A 120 -16.99 4.79 -7.11
C ASP A 120 -17.60 3.38 -7.33
N VAL A 121 -17.87 2.62 -6.25
CA VAL A 121 -18.60 1.34 -6.32
C VAL A 121 -20.02 1.54 -6.81
N ILE A 122 -20.76 2.51 -6.28
CA ILE A 122 -22.13 2.85 -6.72
C ILE A 122 -22.14 3.22 -8.20
N ASN A 123 -21.14 3.99 -8.63
CA ASN A 123 -20.95 4.42 -10.02
C ASN A 123 -20.35 3.34 -10.93
N LYS A 124 -20.12 2.12 -10.41
CA LYS A 124 -19.57 0.98 -11.14
C LYS A 124 -18.20 1.26 -11.77
N VAL A 125 -17.37 2.08 -11.12
CA VAL A 125 -16.00 2.30 -11.58
C VAL A 125 -15.22 0.98 -11.42
N PRO A 126 -14.47 0.53 -12.45
CA PRO A 126 -13.80 -0.75 -12.41
C PRO A 126 -12.88 -0.93 -11.20
N TYR A 127 -12.92 -2.11 -10.58
CA TYR A 127 -12.05 -2.55 -9.48
C TYR A 127 -12.21 -1.80 -8.14
N ALA A 128 -12.99 -0.71 -8.07
CA ALA A 128 -13.23 0.04 -6.83
C ALA A 128 -13.73 -0.86 -5.68
N GLY A 129 -14.64 -1.80 -5.98
CA GLY A 129 -15.17 -2.73 -4.97
C GLY A 129 -14.13 -3.71 -4.43
N ILE A 130 -13.15 -4.12 -5.26
CA ILE A 130 -12.05 -4.98 -4.83
C ILE A 130 -11.13 -4.21 -3.89
N VAL A 131 -10.76 -2.98 -4.26
CA VAL A 131 -9.91 -2.10 -3.43
C VAL A 131 -10.59 -1.82 -2.08
N LEU A 132 -11.87 -1.42 -2.10
CA LEU A 132 -12.65 -1.17 -0.88
C LEU A 132 -12.70 -2.40 0.03
N THR A 133 -13.01 -3.57 -0.53
CA THR A 133 -13.10 -4.81 0.25
C THR A 133 -11.76 -5.16 0.91
N THR A 134 -10.64 -4.97 0.22
CA THR A 134 -9.31 -5.25 0.76
C THR A 134 -8.95 -4.30 1.90
N ILE A 135 -9.21 -3.00 1.75
CA ILE A 135 -8.97 -1.99 2.81
C ILE A 135 -9.80 -2.32 4.05
N LEU A 136 -11.10 -2.61 3.87
CA LEU A 136 -11.97 -2.92 5.00
C LEU A 136 -11.50 -4.20 5.72
N LYS A 137 -11.12 -5.25 4.99
CA LYS A 137 -10.57 -6.47 5.61
C LYS A 137 -9.30 -6.22 6.41
N SER A 138 -8.33 -5.48 5.85
CA SER A 138 -7.09 -5.16 6.57
C SER A 138 -7.36 -4.35 7.84
N HIS A 139 -8.35 -3.46 7.78
CA HIS A 139 -8.79 -2.67 8.92
C HIS A 139 -9.38 -3.54 10.03
N TYR A 140 -10.26 -4.48 9.70
CA TYR A 140 -10.81 -5.42 10.69
C TYR A 140 -9.74 -6.32 11.32
N ASP A 141 -8.80 -6.83 10.53
CA ASP A 141 -7.69 -7.65 11.04
C ASP A 141 -6.77 -6.84 11.97
N THR A 142 -6.62 -5.53 11.75
CA THR A 142 -5.83 -4.66 12.64
C THR A 142 -6.45 -4.51 14.03
N PHE A 143 -7.78 -4.59 14.17
CA PHE A 143 -8.47 -4.52 15.46
C PHE A 143 -8.46 -5.84 16.23
N ILE A 144 -8.45 -6.97 15.54
CA ILE A 144 -8.44 -8.29 16.17
C ILE A 144 -7.02 -8.69 16.61
N THR A 145 -5.98 -8.27 15.89
CA THR A 145 -4.59 -8.66 16.19
C THR A 145 -3.79 -7.67 17.03
N LYS A 146 -4.40 -6.68 17.72
CA LYS A 146 -3.64 -5.99 18.79
C LYS A 146 -3.51 -6.97 19.96
N PRO A 147 -2.33 -7.52 20.25
CA PRO A 147 -2.16 -8.17 21.54
C PRO A 147 -2.29 -7.05 22.57
N ASN A 148 -3.15 -7.25 23.56
CA ASN A 148 -3.13 -6.45 24.78
C ASN A 148 -1.77 -6.67 25.48
N TYR A 149 -0.72 -5.98 25.04
CA TYR A 149 0.48 -5.77 25.85
C TYR A 149 0.26 -4.51 26.70
N ARG A 150 -0.70 -4.61 27.61
CA ARG A 150 -0.67 -3.85 28.86
C ARG A 150 -0.79 -4.85 29.99
N THR A 151 0.02 -4.60 31.03
CA THR A 151 0.12 -5.30 32.32
C THR A 151 0.92 -6.61 32.21
N ASN A 152 2.13 -6.74 32.78
CA ASN A 152 2.53 -6.30 34.12
C ASN A 152 3.93 -5.69 34.17
N GLN A 153 4.00 -4.55 34.85
CA GLN A 153 5.17 -4.19 35.66
C GLN A 153 5.33 -5.25 36.76
N SER A 154 6.55 -5.74 36.91
CA SER A 154 7.14 -6.20 38.19
C SER A 154 8.62 -6.45 37.97
#